data_AF-A0A1M3M8Q4-F1
#
_entry.id   AF-A0A1M3M8Q4-F1
#
_cell.length_a   1.000
_cell.length_b   1.000
_cell.length_c   1.000
_cell.angle_alpha   90.00
_cell.angle_beta   90.00
_cell.angle_gamma   90.00
#
_symmetry.space_group_name_H-M   'P 1'
#
loop_
_entity.id
_entity.type
_entity.pdbx_description
1 polymer ?
#
loop_
_entity_poly.entity_id
_entity_poly.type
_entity_poly.pdbx_seq_one_letter_code
_entity_poly.pdbx_strand_id
1 'polypeptide(L)'
;MKTKHLFLILVMVCIEHYGSANTPLPQIGAKWYYSTMFMTPDMGYYQLEYVNDTTIDNKNCKIFEGIDVNSRKQVTSRSFFYLLYDGGRILQYVDSDFHLLYDFNAKVGDTIKTTYPSIHHPQTDIAMKLKVTEVKDTLINNVLLKSYSFYSIDSDINDECIGFSGKAIENIGNVTGYFFPLDCLVTDMIKPTDFRCYQNGNWVFKSESYKNKECDYTYAYSPNATEMHLFEKDVKIMFREHNNSIIISETGTAKPNLVIYDGVGKICFKASLQNDVPISISELRPGIYLLVIQLDSKSVNVKFIKK
;
A
#
# COMPACT_ATOMS: atom_id res chain seq x y z
N MET A 1 -68.14 -4.82 -26.03
CA MET A 1 -67.09 -5.74 -25.54
C MET A 1 -65.74 -5.39 -26.19
N LYS A 2 -65.08 -4.33 -25.74
CA LYS A 2 -63.69 -4.00 -26.04
C LYS A 2 -63.14 -3.24 -24.81
N THR A 3 -61.82 -3.12 -24.69
CA THR A 3 -61.08 -2.39 -23.62
C THR A 3 -61.05 -3.00 -22.21
N LYS A 4 -60.63 -4.27 -22.08
CA LYS A 4 -60.10 -4.76 -20.77
C LYS A 4 -58.76 -5.50 -20.82
N HIS A 5 -58.21 -5.81 -22.00
CA HIS A 5 -56.96 -6.58 -22.10
C HIS A 5 -55.71 -5.76 -22.43
N LEU A 6 -55.83 -4.45 -22.69
CA LEU A 6 -54.67 -3.61 -23.01
C LEU A 6 -53.96 -3.04 -21.78
N PHE A 7 -54.60 -3.06 -20.60
CA PHE A 7 -54.01 -2.52 -19.38
C PHE A 7 -53.08 -3.51 -18.66
N LEU A 8 -53.20 -4.81 -18.94
CA LEU A 8 -52.40 -5.85 -18.27
C LEU A 8 -50.98 -6.00 -18.85
N ILE A 9 -50.78 -5.60 -20.10
CA ILE A 9 -49.46 -5.69 -20.77
C ILE A 9 -48.58 -4.48 -20.40
N LEU A 10 -49.16 -3.35 -20.00
CA LEU A 10 -48.40 -2.15 -19.63
C LEU A 10 -47.80 -2.19 -18.21
N VAL A 11 -48.28 -3.09 -17.34
CA VAL A 11 -47.77 -3.25 -15.96
C VAL A 11 -46.58 -4.23 -15.92
N MET A 12 -46.43 -5.10 -16.92
CA MET A 12 -45.36 -6.11 -16.94
C MET A 12 -44.02 -5.59 -17.50
N VAL A 13 -43.98 -4.38 -18.06
CA VAL A 13 -42.76 -3.76 -18.63
C VAL A 13 -42.04 -2.83 -17.63
N CYS A 14 -42.59 -2.62 -16.43
CA CYS A 14 -42.00 -1.70 -15.44
C CYS A 14 -41.14 -2.36 -14.35
N ILE A 15 -40.80 -3.66 -14.45
CA ILE A 15 -40.04 -4.36 -13.38
C ILE A 15 -38.57 -4.65 -13.74
N GLU A 16 -38.14 -4.51 -14.99
CA GLU A 16 -36.79 -4.94 -15.39
C GLU A 16 -35.72 -3.84 -15.44
N HIS A 17 -35.87 -2.75 -14.69
CA HIS A 17 -34.80 -1.73 -14.55
C HIS A 17 -34.57 -1.29 -13.10
N TYR A 18 -34.60 -2.23 -12.14
CA TYR A 18 -33.71 -2.11 -10.99
C TYR A 18 -32.30 -2.47 -11.46
N GLY A 19 -31.66 -1.51 -12.12
CA GLY A 19 -30.27 -1.61 -12.57
C GLY A 19 -29.39 -2.07 -11.42
N SER A 20 -28.54 -3.06 -11.72
CA SER A 20 -27.47 -3.63 -10.90
C SER A 20 -27.44 -3.12 -9.46
N ALA A 21 -28.10 -3.83 -8.54
CA ALA A 21 -27.69 -3.73 -7.15
C ALA A 21 -26.20 -4.06 -7.13
N ASN A 22 -25.35 -3.08 -6.85
CA ASN A 22 -23.93 -3.30 -6.60
C ASN A 22 -23.85 -4.31 -5.47
N THR A 23 -23.68 -5.60 -5.80
CA THR A 23 -23.58 -6.63 -4.78
C THR A 23 -22.32 -6.30 -3.99
N PRO A 24 -22.40 -6.17 -2.65
CA PRO A 24 -21.21 -5.91 -1.85
C PRO A 24 -20.26 -7.10 -1.85
N LEU A 25 -20.77 -8.30 -2.19
CA LEU A 25 -19.96 -9.47 -2.45
C LEU A 25 -18.94 -9.16 -3.57
N PRO A 26 -17.67 -9.54 -3.38
CA PRO A 26 -16.67 -9.40 -4.41
C PRO A 26 -17.10 -10.20 -5.64
N GLN A 27 -17.10 -9.54 -6.79
CA GLN A 27 -17.28 -10.17 -8.10
C GLN A 27 -15.92 -10.51 -8.69
N ILE A 28 -15.87 -11.44 -9.64
CA ILE A 28 -14.61 -11.74 -10.35
C ILE A 28 -14.04 -10.44 -10.93
N GLY A 29 -12.76 -10.17 -10.68
CA GLY A 29 -12.07 -8.93 -10.99
C GLY A 29 -12.07 -7.89 -9.86
N ALA A 30 -12.67 -8.18 -8.70
CA ALA A 30 -12.55 -7.33 -7.52
C ALA A 30 -11.11 -7.33 -6.99
N LYS A 31 -10.58 -6.16 -6.61
CA LYS A 31 -9.18 -5.94 -6.27
C LYS A 31 -9.01 -5.21 -4.94
N TRP A 32 -8.02 -5.62 -4.17
CA TRP A 32 -7.55 -4.95 -2.98
C TRP A 32 -6.11 -4.51 -3.20
N TYR A 33 -5.80 -3.29 -2.77
CA TYR A 33 -4.47 -2.73 -2.89
C TYR A 33 -3.93 -2.42 -1.50
N TYR A 34 -2.68 -2.81 -1.28
CA TYR A 34 -1.99 -2.62 -0.02
C TYR A 34 -0.66 -1.90 -0.27
N SER A 35 -0.28 -1.07 0.68
CA SER A 35 1.09 -0.58 0.75
C SER A 35 2.04 -1.74 0.99
N THR A 36 3.27 -1.60 0.51
CA THR A 36 4.34 -2.55 0.80
C THR A 36 5.38 -1.84 1.64
N MET A 37 5.82 -2.48 2.71
CA MET A 37 6.97 -2.00 3.46
C MET A 37 8.22 -2.75 3.00
N PHE A 38 9.26 -2.02 2.63
CA PHE A 38 10.57 -2.59 2.36
C PHE A 38 11.70 -1.59 2.59
N MET A 39 12.91 -2.07 2.91
CA MET A 39 14.11 -1.25 3.13
C MET A 39 14.84 -0.90 1.83
N THR A 40 14.13 -0.78 0.70
CA THR A 40 14.72 -0.43 -0.61
C THR A 40 13.95 0.68 -1.30
N PRO A 41 14.58 1.41 -2.23
CA PRO A 41 13.90 2.45 -3.00
C PRO A 41 12.84 1.91 -3.99
N ASP A 42 12.76 0.60 -4.23
CA ASP A 42 11.78 0.00 -5.15
C ASP A 42 10.40 -0.14 -4.45
N MET A 43 9.78 1.00 -4.13
CA MET A 43 8.50 1.08 -3.40
C MET A 43 7.31 0.98 -4.35
N GLY A 44 6.69 -0.19 -4.41
CA GLY A 44 5.48 -0.42 -5.19
C GLY A 44 4.24 -0.66 -4.33
N TYR A 45 3.50 -1.72 -4.64
CA TYR A 45 2.28 -2.13 -3.92
C TYR A 45 2.04 -3.63 -4.04
N TYR A 46 1.22 -4.15 -3.14
CA TYR A 46 0.69 -5.51 -3.23
C TYR A 46 -0.77 -5.41 -3.69
N GLN A 47 -1.15 -6.24 -4.67
CA GLN A 47 -2.52 -6.34 -5.14
C GLN A 47 -3.04 -7.75 -4.90
N LEU A 48 -4.22 -7.85 -4.32
CA LEU A 48 -4.98 -9.09 -4.24
C LEU A 48 -6.19 -8.98 -5.17
N GLU A 49 -6.49 -10.00 -5.98
CA GLU A 49 -7.58 -10.01 -6.95
C GLU A 49 -8.39 -11.30 -6.87
N TYR A 50 -9.71 -11.22 -6.83
CA TYR A 50 -10.57 -12.39 -6.97
C TYR A 50 -10.67 -12.77 -8.45
N VAL A 51 -10.00 -13.86 -8.85
CA VAL A 51 -9.78 -14.19 -10.28
C VAL A 51 -10.70 -15.28 -10.82
N ASN A 52 -11.16 -16.21 -9.99
CA ASN A 52 -12.00 -17.32 -10.45
C ASN A 52 -12.69 -18.04 -9.29
N ASP A 53 -13.69 -18.87 -9.58
CA ASP A 53 -14.28 -19.81 -8.62
C ASP A 53 -13.69 -21.22 -8.77
N THR A 54 -13.78 -22.00 -7.70
CA THR A 54 -13.43 -23.43 -7.67
C THR A 54 -14.28 -24.18 -6.66
N THR A 55 -14.18 -25.50 -6.64
CA THR A 55 -14.82 -26.36 -5.64
C THR A 55 -13.75 -27.16 -4.90
N ILE A 56 -13.74 -27.03 -3.57
CA ILE A 56 -12.83 -27.78 -2.68
C ILE A 56 -13.71 -28.45 -1.64
N ASP A 57 -13.59 -29.78 -1.49
CA ASP A 57 -14.40 -30.58 -0.56
C ASP A 57 -15.92 -30.31 -0.66
N ASN A 58 -16.43 -30.21 -1.89
CA ASN A 58 -17.82 -29.86 -2.22
C ASN A 58 -18.30 -28.49 -1.73
N LYS A 59 -17.37 -27.58 -1.36
CA LYS A 59 -17.66 -26.19 -1.01
C LYS A 59 -17.22 -25.28 -2.15
N ASN A 60 -18.07 -24.30 -2.49
CA ASN A 60 -17.75 -23.30 -3.51
C ASN A 60 -16.79 -22.26 -2.94
N CYS A 61 -15.56 -22.26 -3.45
CA CYS A 61 -14.48 -21.39 -3.03
C CYS A 61 -14.15 -20.38 -4.11
N LYS A 62 -13.61 -19.25 -3.68
CA LYS A 62 -13.10 -18.17 -4.52
C LYS A 62 -11.58 -18.26 -4.56
N ILE A 63 -11.00 -18.22 -5.75
CA ILE A 63 -9.55 -18.13 -5.98
C ILE A 63 -9.16 -16.66 -6.01
N PHE A 64 -8.25 -16.29 -5.12
CA PHE A 64 -7.64 -14.97 -5.06
C PHE A 64 -6.19 -15.06 -5.50
N GLU A 65 -5.77 -14.16 -6.38
CA GLU A 65 -4.39 -14.00 -6.82
C GLU A 65 -3.77 -12.77 -6.15
N GLY A 66 -2.65 -12.97 -5.47
CA GLY A 66 -1.81 -11.92 -4.93
C GLY A 66 -0.61 -11.66 -5.83
N ILE A 67 -0.28 -10.40 -6.08
CA ILE A 67 0.92 -10.00 -6.82
C ILE A 67 1.67 -8.88 -6.09
N ASP A 68 2.99 -9.00 -6.00
CA ASP A 68 3.86 -7.86 -5.70
C ASP A 68 4.14 -7.10 -6.99
N VAL A 69 3.92 -5.79 -6.95
CA VAL A 69 4.23 -4.86 -8.04
C VAL A 69 5.28 -3.90 -7.54
N ASN A 70 6.38 -3.74 -8.27
CA ASN A 70 7.47 -2.84 -7.90
C ASN A 70 7.21 -1.38 -8.37
N SER A 71 8.10 -0.43 -8.03
CA SER A 71 7.97 0.99 -8.43
C SER A 71 8.02 1.23 -9.94
N ARG A 72 8.49 0.24 -10.71
CA ARG A 72 8.50 0.22 -12.19
C ARG A 72 7.26 -0.43 -12.79
N LYS A 73 6.23 -0.71 -11.97
CA LYS A 73 4.99 -1.42 -12.34
C LYS A 73 5.23 -2.83 -12.89
N GLN A 74 6.32 -3.47 -12.49
CA GLN A 74 6.61 -4.86 -12.87
C GLN A 74 6.12 -5.80 -11.78
N VAL A 75 5.47 -6.89 -12.18
CA VAL A 75 5.09 -7.98 -11.26
C VAL A 75 6.34 -8.76 -10.88
N THR A 76 6.63 -8.86 -9.58
CA THR A 76 7.84 -9.53 -9.06
C THR A 76 7.55 -10.86 -8.39
N SER A 77 6.30 -11.09 -7.94
CA SER A 77 5.87 -12.34 -7.32
C SER A 77 4.39 -12.62 -7.62
N ARG A 78 3.96 -13.86 -7.39
CA ARG A 78 2.56 -14.27 -7.51
C ARG A 78 2.24 -15.35 -6.47
N SER A 79 1.10 -15.23 -5.81
CA SER A 79 0.58 -16.19 -4.83
C SER A 79 -0.91 -16.44 -5.04
N PHE A 80 -1.41 -17.61 -4.65
CA PHE A 80 -2.84 -17.96 -4.76
C PHE A 80 -3.41 -18.30 -3.39
N PHE A 81 -4.63 -17.84 -3.13
CA PHE A 81 -5.38 -18.08 -1.91
C PHE A 81 -6.78 -18.57 -2.24
N TYR A 82 -7.33 -19.44 -1.41
CA TYR A 82 -8.65 -20.03 -1.62
C TYR A 82 -9.55 -19.63 -0.45
N LEU A 83 -10.60 -18.87 -0.73
CA LEU A 83 -11.50 -18.34 0.30
C LEU A 83 -12.90 -18.92 0.16
N LEU A 84 -13.48 -19.32 1.28
CA LEU A 84 -14.87 -19.69 1.41
C LEU A 84 -15.63 -18.58 2.15
N TYR A 85 -16.74 -18.13 1.55
CA TYR A 85 -17.67 -17.20 2.16
C TYR A 85 -18.90 -18.00 2.62
N ASP A 86 -19.10 -18.12 3.93
CA ASP A 86 -20.13 -18.99 4.51
C ASP A 86 -20.88 -18.28 5.64
N GLY A 87 -22.12 -17.85 5.37
CA GLY A 87 -23.04 -17.36 6.39
C GLY A 87 -22.52 -16.19 7.25
N GLY A 88 -21.77 -15.25 6.67
CA GLY A 88 -21.13 -14.14 7.39
C GLY A 88 -19.75 -14.48 7.97
N ARG A 89 -19.17 -15.61 7.59
CA ARG A 89 -17.78 -15.98 7.88
C ARG A 89 -16.96 -16.02 6.61
N ILE A 90 -15.67 -15.72 6.74
CA ILE A 90 -14.68 -15.92 5.68
C ILE A 90 -13.65 -16.90 6.21
N LEU A 91 -13.46 -18.00 5.49
CA LEU A 91 -12.49 -19.03 5.80
C LEU A 91 -11.45 -19.12 4.69
N GLN A 92 -10.21 -19.40 5.04
CA GLN A 92 -9.13 -19.69 4.11
C GLN A 92 -8.87 -21.19 4.07
N TYR A 93 -8.74 -21.76 2.89
CA TYR A 93 -8.27 -23.13 2.74
C TYR A 93 -6.75 -23.16 2.69
N VAL A 94 -6.12 -23.78 3.68
CA VAL A 94 -4.66 -23.96 3.83
C VAL A 94 -4.41 -25.36 4.39
N ASP A 95 -3.33 -26.01 3.97
CA ASP A 95 -2.90 -27.32 4.51
C ASP A 95 -4.00 -28.40 4.59
N SER A 96 -4.90 -28.39 3.59
CA SER A 96 -6.04 -29.31 3.44
C SER A 96 -7.20 -29.10 4.43
N ASP A 97 -7.29 -27.96 5.11
CA ASP A 97 -8.43 -27.62 5.97
C ASP A 97 -8.88 -26.15 5.80
N PHE A 98 -10.09 -25.84 6.28
CA PHE A 98 -10.66 -24.50 6.29
C PHE A 98 -10.45 -23.82 7.64
N HIS A 99 -9.68 -22.74 7.62
CA HIS A 99 -9.40 -21.93 8.80
C HIS A 99 -10.17 -20.62 8.78
N LEU A 100 -10.80 -20.27 9.90
CA LEU A 100 -11.56 -19.04 10.04
C LEU A 100 -10.63 -17.82 9.98
N LEU A 101 -10.90 -16.85 9.09
CA LEU A 101 -10.23 -15.54 9.05
C LEU A 101 -11.08 -14.45 9.69
N TYR A 102 -12.37 -14.42 9.37
CA TYR A 102 -13.32 -13.40 9.83
C TYR A 102 -14.66 -14.01 10.21
N ASP A 103 -15.29 -13.50 11.27
CA ASP A 103 -16.67 -13.84 11.67
C ASP A 103 -17.49 -12.56 11.92
N PHE A 104 -18.29 -12.17 10.93
CA PHE A 104 -19.16 -10.98 11.01
C PHE A 104 -20.45 -11.23 11.81
N ASN A 105 -20.61 -12.42 12.40
CA ASN A 105 -21.66 -12.69 13.38
C ASN A 105 -21.19 -12.52 14.83
N ALA A 106 -19.89 -12.28 15.04
CA ALA A 106 -19.33 -12.04 16.36
C ALA A 106 -19.90 -10.74 16.98
N LYS A 107 -20.03 -10.74 18.30
CA LYS A 107 -20.50 -9.63 19.11
C LYS A 107 -19.34 -8.97 19.84
N VAL A 108 -19.56 -7.73 20.31
CA VAL A 108 -18.60 -7.05 21.18
C VAL A 108 -18.31 -7.91 22.41
N GLY A 109 -17.02 -8.13 22.68
CA GLY A 109 -16.58 -8.99 23.77
C GLY A 109 -16.33 -10.44 23.36
N ASP A 110 -16.73 -10.88 22.18
CA ASP A 110 -16.40 -12.23 21.69
C ASP A 110 -14.90 -12.35 21.38
N THR A 111 -14.41 -13.58 21.41
CA THR A 111 -13.05 -13.94 20.99
C THR A 111 -13.13 -14.86 19.78
N ILE A 112 -12.59 -14.41 18.64
CA ILE A 112 -12.50 -15.18 17.40
C ILE A 112 -11.18 -15.95 17.42
N LYS A 113 -11.22 -17.24 17.07
CA LYS A 113 -10.02 -18.06 16.85
C LYS A 113 -9.73 -18.14 15.36
N THR A 114 -8.59 -17.63 14.94
CA THR A 114 -8.07 -17.73 13.57
C THR A 114 -6.76 -18.49 13.60
N THR A 115 -6.29 -18.97 12.46
CA THR A 115 -4.94 -19.55 12.35
C THR A 115 -4.03 -18.67 11.50
N TYR A 116 -2.74 -18.85 11.71
CA TYR A 116 -1.67 -18.37 10.87
C TYR A 116 -0.82 -19.58 10.45
N PRO A 117 -0.69 -19.87 9.14
CA PRO A 117 0.21 -20.91 8.66
C PRO A 117 1.65 -20.42 8.77
N SER A 118 2.36 -20.85 9.81
CA SER A 118 3.73 -20.41 10.04
C SER A 118 4.71 -20.97 8.99
N ILE A 119 5.53 -20.08 8.44
CA ILE A 119 6.66 -20.46 7.58
C ILE A 119 7.84 -21.05 8.37
N HIS A 120 7.94 -20.75 9.68
CA HIS A 120 9.01 -21.22 10.56
C HIS A 120 8.65 -22.55 11.22
N HIS A 121 7.35 -22.79 11.42
CA HIS A 121 6.79 -24.01 12.00
C HIS A 121 5.69 -24.59 11.10
N PRO A 122 6.05 -25.10 9.91
CA PRO A 122 5.11 -25.59 8.90
C PRO A 122 4.31 -26.84 9.32
N GLN A 123 4.49 -27.33 10.54
CA GLN A 123 3.74 -28.46 11.11
C GLN A 123 2.77 -28.03 12.22
N THR A 124 2.70 -26.74 12.55
CA THR A 124 1.82 -26.23 13.59
C THR A 124 1.09 -24.98 13.12
N ASP A 125 -0.22 -25.10 12.93
CA ASP A 125 -1.07 -23.93 12.82
C ASP A 125 -1.00 -23.12 14.12
N ILE A 126 -0.65 -21.84 13.98
CA ILE A 126 -0.63 -20.96 15.14
C ILE A 126 -2.04 -20.43 15.36
N ALA A 127 -2.69 -20.94 16.41
CA ALA A 127 -4.02 -20.51 16.81
C ALA A 127 -3.98 -19.13 17.48
N MET A 128 -4.32 -18.10 16.72
CA MET A 128 -4.40 -16.71 17.19
C MET A 128 -5.81 -16.39 17.70
N LYS A 129 -5.88 -15.60 18.77
CA LYS A 129 -7.14 -15.13 19.36
C LYS A 129 -7.32 -13.64 19.13
N LEU A 130 -8.45 -13.27 18.52
CA LEU A 130 -8.82 -11.88 18.25
C LEU A 130 -9.95 -11.46 19.17
N LYS A 131 -9.78 -10.36 19.91
CA LYS A 131 -10.85 -9.79 20.74
C LYS A 131 -11.67 -8.80 19.91
N VAL A 132 -12.98 -9.00 19.84
CA VAL A 132 -13.90 -8.03 19.22
C VAL A 132 -14.20 -6.91 20.20
N THR A 133 -13.92 -5.67 19.80
CA THR A 133 -14.09 -4.46 20.64
C THR A 133 -15.27 -3.60 20.23
N GLU A 134 -15.66 -3.66 18.97
CA GLU A 134 -16.73 -2.84 18.41
C GLU A 134 -17.41 -3.62 17.29
N VAL A 135 -18.73 -3.51 17.18
CA VAL A 135 -19.50 -4.00 16.03
C VAL A 135 -20.41 -2.87 15.58
N LYS A 136 -20.39 -2.58 14.28
CA LYS A 136 -21.29 -1.59 13.68
C LYS A 136 -21.65 -1.96 12.26
N ASP A 137 -22.74 -1.38 11.81
CA ASP A 137 -23.06 -1.33 10.39
C ASP A 137 -22.34 -0.14 9.72
N THR A 138 -21.64 -0.39 8.62
CA THR A 138 -20.98 0.62 7.80
C THR A 138 -21.69 0.73 6.45
N LEU A 139 -22.17 1.92 6.11
CA LEU A 139 -22.75 2.20 4.81
C LEU A 139 -21.63 2.41 3.78
N ILE A 140 -21.52 1.52 2.79
CA ILE A 140 -20.57 1.61 1.68
C ILE A 140 -21.33 1.45 0.37
N ASN A 141 -21.21 2.42 -0.52
CA ASN A 141 -21.87 2.39 -1.84
C ASN A 141 -23.39 2.10 -1.74
N ASN A 142 -24.06 2.77 -0.80
CA ASN A 142 -25.48 2.59 -0.47
C ASN A 142 -25.89 1.19 0.04
N VAL A 143 -24.92 0.35 0.40
CA VAL A 143 -25.16 -0.95 1.02
C VAL A 143 -24.67 -0.92 2.46
N LEU A 144 -25.53 -1.39 3.37
CA LEU A 144 -25.20 -1.51 4.77
C LEU A 144 -24.44 -2.83 5.00
N LEU A 145 -23.21 -2.74 5.47
CA LEU A 145 -22.33 -3.89 5.68
C LEU A 145 -21.93 -4.00 7.15
N LYS A 146 -21.95 -5.21 7.69
CA LYS A 146 -21.44 -5.42 9.04
C LYS A 146 -19.95 -5.14 9.08
N SER A 147 -19.49 -4.59 10.19
CA SER A 147 -18.08 -4.35 10.43
C SER A 147 -17.76 -4.48 11.89
N TYR A 148 -16.53 -4.87 12.20
CA TYR A 148 -16.09 -4.95 13.58
C TYR A 148 -14.63 -4.53 13.72
N SER A 149 -14.31 -3.98 14.87
CA SER A 149 -12.95 -3.66 15.29
C SER A 149 -12.42 -4.78 16.18
N PHE A 150 -11.15 -5.14 16.02
CA PHE A 150 -10.52 -6.24 16.75
C PHE A 150 -9.02 -6.01 16.96
N TYR A 151 -8.46 -6.70 17.94
CA TYR A 151 -7.02 -6.79 18.15
C TYR A 151 -6.61 -8.21 18.54
N SER A 152 -5.38 -8.62 18.21
CA SER A 152 -4.83 -9.89 18.70
C SER A 152 -4.55 -9.82 20.20
N ILE A 153 -5.05 -10.81 20.94
CA ILE A 153 -4.80 -10.97 22.38
C ILE A 153 -3.42 -11.57 22.62
N ASP A 154 -2.97 -12.41 21.69
CA ASP A 154 -1.73 -13.18 21.78
C ASP A 154 -0.80 -12.64 20.68
N SER A 155 0.06 -11.66 21.00
CA SER A 155 0.99 -11.06 20.03
C SER A 155 2.24 -11.89 19.78
N ASP A 156 2.65 -12.68 20.78
CA ASP A 156 3.79 -13.60 20.72
C ASP A 156 3.27 -15.02 21.00
N ILE A 157 3.10 -15.83 19.94
CA ILE A 157 2.68 -17.22 20.07
C ILE A 157 3.83 -18.09 19.60
N ASN A 158 4.35 -18.96 20.47
CA ASN A 158 5.48 -19.84 20.16
C ASN A 158 6.73 -19.09 19.65
N ASP A 159 7.08 -17.96 20.28
CA ASP A 159 8.18 -17.07 19.88
C ASP A 159 8.03 -16.40 18.50
N GLU A 160 6.85 -16.47 17.89
CA GLU A 160 6.51 -15.73 16.66
C GLU A 160 5.66 -14.51 16.97
N CYS A 161 6.12 -13.34 16.51
CA CYS A 161 5.26 -12.17 16.48
C CYS A 161 4.32 -12.27 15.28
N ILE A 162 3.02 -12.21 15.52
CA ILE A 162 1.99 -12.21 14.47
C ILE A 162 1.14 -10.95 14.57
N GLY A 163 1.12 -10.18 13.47
CA GLY A 163 0.35 -8.97 13.32
C GLY A 163 -1.00 -9.25 12.65
N PHE A 164 -2.09 -9.13 13.40
CA PHE A 164 -3.44 -9.07 12.85
C PHE A 164 -4.39 -8.32 13.78
N SER A 165 -4.76 -7.11 13.37
CA SER A 165 -5.64 -6.22 14.11
C SER A 165 -6.26 -5.18 13.19
N GLY A 166 -7.22 -4.41 13.70
CA GLY A 166 -7.82 -3.29 13.00
C GLY A 166 -9.32 -3.46 12.83
N LYS A 167 -9.85 -2.96 11.72
CA LYS A 167 -11.27 -3.01 11.39
C LYS A 167 -11.51 -3.92 10.19
N ALA A 168 -12.39 -4.90 10.33
CA ALA A 168 -12.89 -5.70 9.21
C ALA A 168 -14.28 -5.22 8.76
N ILE A 169 -14.54 -5.26 7.46
CA ILE A 169 -15.85 -4.97 6.86
C ILE A 169 -16.29 -6.19 6.06
N GLU A 170 -17.56 -6.57 6.21
CA GLU A 170 -18.17 -7.69 5.51
C GLU A 170 -17.92 -7.58 4.00
N ASN A 171 -17.53 -8.68 3.37
CA ASN A 171 -17.16 -8.78 1.96
C ASN A 171 -15.91 -8.02 1.50
N ILE A 172 -15.30 -7.19 2.36
CA ILE A 172 -14.08 -6.43 2.06
C ILE A 172 -12.88 -6.94 2.87
N GLY A 173 -13.08 -7.46 4.09
CA GLY A 173 -11.99 -7.89 4.98
C GLY A 173 -11.39 -6.72 5.76
N ASN A 174 -10.13 -6.84 6.19
CA ASN A 174 -9.44 -5.81 6.97
C ASN A 174 -9.18 -4.55 6.13
N VAL A 175 -9.66 -3.40 6.62
CA VAL A 175 -9.53 -2.08 5.99
C VAL A 175 -8.57 -1.15 6.75
N THR A 176 -7.85 -1.69 7.73
CA THR A 176 -6.75 -1.01 8.44
C THR A 176 -5.40 -1.54 7.97
N GLY A 177 -5.26 -2.87 7.83
CA GLY A 177 -4.05 -3.54 7.37
C GLY A 177 -4.33 -4.56 6.27
N TYR A 178 -3.43 -5.56 6.14
CA TYR A 178 -3.55 -6.62 5.15
C TYR A 178 -4.73 -7.56 5.41
N PHE A 179 -5.22 -8.21 4.34
CA PHE A 179 -6.36 -9.13 4.39
C PHE A 179 -6.10 -10.37 5.25
N PHE A 180 -4.86 -10.85 5.31
CA PHE A 180 -4.48 -12.04 6.06
C PHE A 180 -3.60 -11.68 7.27
N PRO A 181 -3.56 -12.53 8.30
CA PRO A 181 -2.51 -12.45 9.32
C PRO A 181 -1.11 -12.49 8.69
N LEU A 182 -0.17 -11.72 9.25
CA LEU A 182 1.23 -11.68 8.82
C LEU A 182 2.14 -11.84 10.02
N ASP A 183 3.30 -12.47 9.85
CA ASP A 183 4.34 -12.37 10.87
C ASP A 183 4.90 -10.93 10.93
N CYS A 184 5.11 -10.43 12.15
CA CYS A 184 5.65 -9.09 12.37
C CYS A 184 7.16 -8.98 12.11
N LEU A 185 7.85 -10.10 11.81
CA LEU A 185 9.29 -10.05 11.67
C LEU A 185 9.64 -9.23 10.43
N VAL A 186 10.54 -8.28 10.60
CA VAL A 186 11.11 -7.53 9.48
C VAL A 186 12.08 -8.47 8.79
N THR A 187 11.56 -9.20 7.80
CA THR A 187 12.35 -10.03 6.89
C THR A 187 12.86 -9.21 5.72
N ASP A 188 13.84 -9.73 4.98
CA ASP A 188 14.24 -9.26 3.66
C ASP A 188 13.21 -9.56 2.55
N MET A 189 11.97 -9.84 2.94
CA MET A 189 10.82 -10.03 2.06
C MET A 189 9.89 -8.80 2.06
N ILE A 190 9.39 -8.43 0.88
CA ILE A 190 8.35 -7.41 0.72
C ILE A 190 7.07 -7.93 1.36
N LYS A 191 6.46 -7.12 2.25
CA LYS A 191 5.21 -7.48 2.92
C LYS A 191 4.12 -6.45 2.68
N PRO A 192 2.88 -6.88 2.39
CA PRO A 192 1.74 -5.98 2.39
C PRO A 192 1.50 -5.43 3.80
N THR A 193 1.14 -4.16 3.88
CA THR A 193 0.88 -3.45 5.14
C THR A 193 -0.48 -2.76 5.08
N ASP A 194 -0.49 -1.44 4.98
CA ASP A 194 -1.69 -0.63 5.12
C ASP A 194 -2.64 -0.82 3.93
N PHE A 195 -3.92 -0.97 4.23
CA PHE A 195 -4.97 -0.97 3.22
C PHE A 195 -5.03 0.38 2.48
N ARG A 196 -4.97 0.32 1.15
CA ARG A 196 -5.11 1.50 0.28
C ARG A 196 -6.55 1.64 -0.19
N CYS A 197 -7.07 0.62 -0.84
CA CYS A 197 -8.41 0.63 -1.40
C CYS A 197 -8.90 -0.77 -1.81
N TYR A 198 -10.20 -0.85 -2.03
CA TYR A 198 -10.93 -1.98 -2.59
C TYR A 198 -11.70 -1.49 -3.82
N GLN A 199 -11.58 -2.20 -4.93
CA GLN A 199 -12.27 -1.93 -6.20
C GLN A 199 -13.12 -3.15 -6.56
N ASN A 200 -14.36 -2.94 -6.96
CA ASN A 200 -15.23 -4.02 -7.43
C ASN A 200 -16.15 -3.47 -8.53
N GLY A 201 -15.90 -3.84 -9.78
CA GLY A 201 -16.52 -3.18 -10.94
C GLY A 201 -16.19 -1.69 -10.98
N ASN A 202 -17.22 -0.84 -11.10
CA ASN A 202 -17.07 0.61 -11.27
C ASN A 202 -16.93 1.40 -9.96
N TRP A 203 -17.02 0.73 -8.80
CA TRP A 203 -16.98 1.42 -7.51
C TRP A 203 -15.67 1.13 -6.77
N VAL A 204 -15.24 2.12 -5.99
CA VAL A 204 -13.98 2.08 -5.23
C VAL A 204 -14.20 2.58 -3.81
N PHE A 205 -13.78 1.80 -2.81
CA PHE A 205 -13.66 2.22 -1.42
C PHE A 205 -12.19 2.47 -1.09
N LYS A 206 -11.84 3.68 -0.66
CA LYS A 206 -10.46 4.10 -0.37
C LYS A 206 -10.28 4.34 1.12
N SER A 207 -9.08 4.04 1.64
CA SER A 207 -8.66 4.51 2.96
C SER A 207 -8.43 6.02 2.95
N GLU A 208 -8.43 6.66 4.13
CA GLU A 208 -8.25 8.11 4.21
C GLU A 208 -6.92 8.57 3.58
N SER A 209 -5.85 7.80 3.79
CA SER A 209 -4.52 8.04 3.21
C SER A 209 -4.46 7.98 1.68
N TYR A 210 -5.45 7.34 1.04
CA TYR A 210 -5.56 7.16 -0.41
C TYR A 210 -6.77 7.86 -1.03
N LYS A 211 -7.54 8.65 -0.25
CA LYS A 211 -8.76 9.33 -0.71
C LYS A 211 -8.57 10.13 -2.01
N ASN A 212 -7.42 10.80 -2.14
CA ASN A 212 -7.06 11.63 -3.30
C ASN A 212 -5.97 11.00 -4.19
N LYS A 213 -5.74 9.69 -4.07
CA LYS A 213 -4.72 8.95 -4.84
C LYS A 213 -5.38 7.80 -5.58
N GLU A 214 -4.79 7.39 -6.70
CA GLU A 214 -5.14 6.13 -7.34
C GLU A 214 -4.70 4.94 -6.48
N CYS A 215 -5.42 3.83 -6.63
CA CYS A 215 -5.17 2.58 -5.90
C CYS A 215 -3.77 2.01 -6.15
N ASP A 216 -3.35 2.07 -7.42
CA ASP A 216 -2.06 1.61 -7.93
C ASP A 216 -0.99 2.71 -7.90
N TYR A 217 -1.21 3.78 -7.12
CA TYR A 217 -0.25 4.88 -7.02
C TYR A 217 1.11 4.35 -6.54
N THR A 218 2.14 4.59 -7.35
CA THR A 218 3.55 4.31 -7.05
C THR A 218 4.36 5.58 -7.21
N TYR A 219 5.38 5.78 -6.37
CA TYR A 219 6.38 6.80 -6.64
C TYR A 219 7.22 6.33 -7.82
N ALA A 220 7.04 6.95 -8.98
CA ALA A 220 7.77 6.57 -10.18
C ALA A 220 9.27 6.85 -9.99
N TYR A 221 10.09 5.80 -9.97
CA TYR A 221 11.50 5.95 -10.24
C TYR A 221 11.66 6.36 -11.70
N SER A 222 11.94 7.64 -11.97
CA SER A 222 12.31 8.08 -13.31
C SER A 222 13.80 7.82 -13.51
N PRO A 223 14.20 6.87 -14.37
CA PRO A 223 15.62 6.65 -14.69
C PRO A 223 16.26 7.86 -15.38
N ASN A 224 15.45 8.83 -15.81
CA ASN A 224 15.86 10.11 -16.40
C ASN A 224 15.64 11.30 -15.46
N ALA A 225 15.40 11.09 -14.16
CA ALA A 225 15.36 12.18 -13.19
C ALA A 225 16.77 12.71 -12.91
N THR A 226 17.33 13.46 -13.87
CA THR A 226 18.45 14.38 -13.63
C THR A 226 18.04 15.59 -12.79
N GLU A 227 16.75 15.76 -12.50
CA GLU A 227 16.24 16.84 -11.66
C GLU A 227 15.43 16.26 -10.50
N MET A 228 16.13 15.92 -9.43
CA MET A 228 15.51 15.73 -8.13
C MET A 228 15.32 17.12 -7.50
N HIS A 229 14.13 17.69 -7.64
CA HIS A 229 13.71 18.82 -6.80
C HIS A 229 13.49 18.31 -5.38
N LEU A 230 14.59 18.08 -4.65
CA LEU A 230 14.59 17.57 -3.28
C LEU A 230 14.02 18.56 -2.24
N PHE A 231 13.70 19.79 -2.64
CA PHE A 231 13.36 20.85 -1.71
C PHE A 231 12.21 21.72 -2.24
N GLU A 232 11.31 22.11 -1.33
CA GLU A 232 10.28 23.14 -1.53
C GLU A 232 10.94 24.54 -1.70
N LYS A 233 11.62 24.78 -2.85
CA LYS A 233 12.21 26.07 -3.31
C LYS A 233 13.29 26.68 -2.37
N ASP A 234 14.36 27.37 -2.78
CA ASP A 234 14.55 28.38 -3.83
C ASP A 234 15.90 28.21 -4.58
N VAL A 235 16.66 27.12 -4.37
CA VAL A 235 17.99 26.97 -4.98
C VAL A 235 18.10 25.70 -5.80
N LYS A 236 18.36 25.87 -7.10
CA LYS A 236 18.61 24.78 -8.03
C LYS A 236 20.11 24.50 -8.09
N ILE A 237 20.48 23.26 -7.76
CA ILE A 237 21.87 22.77 -7.75
C ILE A 237 22.02 21.74 -8.87
N MET A 238 22.92 21.99 -9.81
CA MET A 238 23.20 21.10 -10.93
C MET A 238 24.66 20.66 -10.92
N PHE A 239 24.88 19.34 -11.03
CA PHE A 239 26.21 18.75 -11.18
C PHE A 239 26.46 18.46 -12.66
N ARG A 240 27.50 19.06 -13.24
CA ARG A 240 27.96 18.74 -14.60
C ARG A 240 29.16 17.81 -14.54
N GLU A 241 28.90 16.51 -14.61
CA GLU A 241 29.93 15.47 -14.49
C GLU A 241 31.05 15.63 -15.54
N HIS A 242 30.71 15.92 -16.80
CA HIS A 242 31.68 16.07 -17.89
C HIS A 242 32.68 17.22 -17.70
N ASN A 243 32.26 18.29 -17.01
CA ASN A 243 33.07 19.49 -16.83
C ASN A 243 33.64 19.62 -15.41
N ASN A 244 33.39 18.63 -14.54
CA ASN A 244 33.69 18.70 -13.10
C ASN A 244 33.29 20.05 -12.52
N SER A 245 32.03 20.46 -12.71
CA SER A 245 31.55 21.75 -12.23
C SER A 245 30.18 21.66 -11.57
N ILE A 246 29.98 22.46 -10.53
CA ILE A 246 28.70 22.65 -9.85
C ILE A 246 28.12 24.00 -10.27
N ILE A 247 26.86 24.02 -10.71
CA ILE A 247 26.13 25.25 -10.97
C ILE A 247 25.07 25.41 -9.89
N ILE A 248 25.04 26.59 -9.30
CA ILE A 248 24.02 27.01 -8.36
C ILE A 248 23.27 28.15 -9.05
N SER A 249 21.96 28.02 -9.10
CA SER A 249 21.07 28.94 -9.78
C SER A 249 19.83 29.22 -8.95
N GLU A 250 19.10 30.27 -9.32
CA GLU A 250 17.83 30.69 -8.71
C GLU A 250 17.98 31.25 -7.27
N THR A 251 19.17 31.68 -6.86
CA THR A 251 19.45 32.19 -5.50
C THR A 251 18.79 33.55 -5.15
N GLY A 252 17.91 34.07 -6.02
CA GLY A 252 17.30 35.40 -5.88
C GLY A 252 18.37 36.50 -5.83
N THR A 253 18.25 37.42 -4.87
CA THR A 253 19.25 38.48 -4.59
C THR A 253 20.28 38.07 -3.54
N ALA A 254 20.18 36.86 -2.98
CA ALA A 254 21.08 36.41 -1.92
C ALA A 254 22.47 36.13 -2.49
N LYS A 255 23.51 36.43 -1.72
CA LYS A 255 24.91 36.12 -2.04
C LYS A 255 25.33 34.89 -1.26
N PRO A 256 25.13 33.67 -1.80
CA PRO A 256 25.36 32.46 -1.04
C PRO A 256 26.85 32.29 -0.75
N ASN A 257 27.14 31.87 0.49
CA ASN A 257 28.45 31.36 0.83
C ASN A 257 28.45 29.85 0.69
N LEU A 258 29.45 29.35 -0.03
CA LEU A 258 29.60 27.95 -0.34
C LEU A 258 30.82 27.38 0.37
N VAL A 259 30.66 26.21 0.96
CA VAL A 259 31.75 25.43 1.55
C VAL A 259 31.62 23.98 1.12
N ILE A 260 32.71 23.35 0.70
CA ILE A 260 32.77 21.91 0.44
C ILE A 260 33.66 21.28 1.50
N TYR A 261 33.15 20.25 2.17
CA TYR A 261 33.87 19.42 3.12
C TYR A 261 34.13 18.03 2.53
N ASP A 262 35.26 17.41 2.84
CA ASP A 262 35.48 15.98 2.57
C ASP A 262 34.76 15.09 3.59
N GLY A 263 34.88 13.76 3.41
CA GLY A 263 34.27 12.76 4.28
C GLY A 263 34.76 12.74 5.73
N VAL A 264 35.81 13.51 6.08
CA VAL A 264 36.28 13.69 7.46
C VAL A 264 35.99 15.10 8.02
N GLY A 265 35.25 15.93 7.27
CA GLY A 265 34.84 17.26 7.69
C GLY A 265 35.88 18.36 7.45
N LYS A 266 36.92 18.11 6.64
CA LYS A 266 37.91 19.13 6.28
C LYS A 266 37.40 19.98 5.11
N ILE A 267 37.54 21.30 5.23
CA ILE A 267 37.21 22.25 4.15
C ILE A 267 38.15 22.05 2.96
N CYS A 268 37.57 21.68 1.83
CA CYS A 268 38.25 21.48 0.55
C CYS A 268 38.08 22.67 -0.40
N PHE A 269 36.97 23.39 -0.27
CA PHE A 269 36.67 24.54 -1.12
C PHE A 269 35.77 25.55 -0.38
N LYS A 270 35.96 26.85 -0.64
CA LYS A 270 35.12 27.91 -0.11
C LYS A 270 35.00 29.05 -1.11
N ALA A 271 33.77 29.51 -1.36
CA ALA A 271 33.50 30.64 -2.25
C ALA A 271 32.30 31.46 -1.77
N SER A 272 32.23 32.71 -2.21
CA SER A 272 31.03 33.55 -2.10
C SER A 272 30.57 33.88 -3.52
N LEU A 273 29.34 33.53 -3.88
CA LEU A 273 28.85 33.69 -5.25
C LEU A 273 28.17 35.05 -5.40
N GLN A 274 28.45 35.71 -6.53
CA GLN A 274 27.76 36.93 -6.93
C GLN A 274 26.80 36.71 -8.10
N ASN A 275 26.97 35.62 -8.87
CA ASN A 275 26.15 35.24 -10.03
C ASN A 275 26.14 33.71 -10.19
N ASP A 276 25.30 33.19 -11.09
CA ASP A 276 25.19 31.78 -11.52
C ASP A 276 26.45 31.32 -12.30
N VAL A 277 27.61 31.32 -11.63
CA VAL A 277 28.89 30.93 -12.21
C VAL A 277 29.18 29.46 -11.92
N PRO A 278 29.60 28.66 -12.92
CA PRO A 278 30.05 27.29 -12.67
C PRO A 278 31.25 27.27 -11.74
N ILE A 279 31.13 26.50 -10.66
CA ILE A 279 32.19 26.26 -9.68
C ILE A 279 32.95 25.02 -10.11
N SER A 280 34.22 25.18 -10.48
CA SER A 280 35.07 24.03 -10.79
C SER A 280 35.36 23.21 -9.53
N ILE A 281 35.15 21.90 -9.63
CA ILE A 281 35.52 20.87 -8.65
C ILE A 281 36.56 19.89 -9.24
N SER A 282 37.27 20.29 -10.29
CA SER A 282 38.27 19.47 -10.97
C SER A 282 39.44 19.07 -10.06
N GLU A 283 39.75 19.89 -9.06
CA GLU A 283 40.86 19.66 -8.12
C GLU A 283 40.47 18.72 -6.95
N LEU A 284 39.18 18.39 -6.81
CA LEU A 284 38.74 17.43 -5.81
C LEU A 284 39.15 16.01 -6.24
N ARG A 285 39.73 15.27 -5.30
CA ARG A 285 40.02 13.84 -5.50
C ARG A 285 38.73 13.03 -5.55
N PRO A 286 38.73 11.82 -6.13
CA PRO A 286 37.60 10.92 -6.02
C PRO A 286 37.25 10.65 -4.56
N GLY A 287 35.98 10.75 -4.19
CA GLY A 287 35.55 10.68 -2.81
C GLY A 287 34.14 11.23 -2.54
N ILE A 288 33.73 11.15 -1.28
CA ILE A 288 32.46 11.67 -0.79
C ILE A 288 32.68 13.08 -0.23
N TYR A 289 31.81 14.00 -0.62
CA TYR A 289 31.87 15.40 -0.20
C TYR A 289 30.52 15.90 0.30
N LEU A 290 30.56 16.85 1.24
CA LEU A 290 29.40 17.61 1.71
C LEU A 290 29.53 19.04 1.21
N LEU A 291 28.60 19.45 0.35
CA LEU A 291 28.40 20.83 -0.10
C LEU A 291 27.43 21.53 0.84
N VAL A 292 27.85 22.66 1.41
CA VAL A 292 27.05 23.53 2.26
C VAL A 292 26.89 24.87 1.59
N ILE A 293 25.65 25.30 1.39
CA ILE A 293 25.28 26.59 0.81
C ILE A 293 24.54 27.38 1.89
N GLN A 294 25.16 28.46 2.35
CA GLN A 294 24.57 29.38 3.31
C GLN A 294 23.96 30.57 2.58
N LEU A 295 22.64 30.67 2.64
CA LEU A 295 21.84 31.84 2.27
C LEU A 295 21.53 32.60 3.55
N ASP A 296 21.39 33.92 3.51
CA ASP A 296 21.25 34.85 4.66
C ASP A 296 20.74 34.22 5.98
N SER A 297 19.58 33.55 5.96
CA SER A 297 18.99 32.85 7.13
C SER A 297 18.80 31.33 6.99
N LYS A 298 19.24 30.72 5.88
CA LYS A 298 19.01 29.29 5.57
C LYS A 298 20.29 28.58 5.16
N SER A 299 20.41 27.31 5.50
CA SER A 299 21.51 26.45 5.08
C SER A 299 20.96 25.30 4.24
N VAL A 300 21.54 25.07 3.06
CA VAL A 300 21.25 23.92 2.19
C VAL A 300 22.47 23.01 2.20
N ASN A 301 22.26 21.74 2.51
CA ASN A 301 23.33 20.74 2.63
C ASN A 301 23.11 19.63 1.61
N VAL A 302 24.12 19.35 0.77
CA VAL A 302 24.05 18.35 -0.29
C VAL A 302 25.26 17.44 -0.22
N LYS A 303 25.02 16.12 -0.23
CA LYS A 303 26.08 15.13 -0.38
C LYS A 303 26.28 14.80 -1.85
N PHE A 304 27.53 14.77 -2.30
CA PHE A 304 27.86 14.32 -3.67
C PHE A 304 29.09 13.40 -3.67
N ILE A 305 29.22 12.61 -4.74
CA ILE A 305 30.34 11.70 -4.95
C ILE A 305 31.13 12.19 -6.16
N LYS A 306 32.40 12.50 -5.97
CA LYS A 306 33.35 12.72 -7.06
C LYS A 306 33.90 11.35 -7.48
N LYS A 307 33.70 10.99 -8.75
CA LYS A 307 34.37 9.86 -9.39
C LYS A 307 35.73 10.27 -9.94
#